data_AF-A0A945EWT9-F1
#
_entry.id   AF-A0A945EWT9-F1
#
_cell.length_a   1.000
_cell.length_b   1.000
_cell.length_c   1.000
_cell.angle_alpha   90.00
_cell.angle_beta   90.00
_cell.angle_gamma   90.00
#
_symmetry.space_group_name_H-M   'P 1'
#
loop_
_entity.id
_entity.type
_entity.pdbx_description
1 polymer ?
#
loop_
_entity_poly.entity_id
_entity_poly.type
_entity_poly.pdbx_seq_one_letter_code
_entity_poly.pdbx_strand_id
1 'polypeptide(L)'
;MKVTHIPFQETRFFSKTIIDYLEKKESIQPYYNNFPDITGFHNQIEEKQKSFRLQTRMVLVDALKAQYNKIKISDKTNENIEILKKQNSFTVTTGHQLNLFTGPLYFLYKIISTINICEELTEKFPKQHFVPMYWMASEDHDFDEINYFNFEGKKVAWNRKDGGAVGRFSTDGLASVFKVFASQLGNSVNAEFVKKLFSEAYLKHQNLAEATRYIANELFSETGLVIIDGDDVRLKELFSPIVKEELENQTSFNSVSKTISTLKEDYKIQVNPRKLNLFYVGDNFRERIILENGVYSVNNTSIKFSKSEILKEVDKNPLAFSPNVIMRPLYQEVVLPNICYVGGGGEIAYWLELKDYFKEVEIPFPILLLRNSVQILTKKQQDKLKSLNISHSELFLDQDQLLSKKVIENSEIKIDFAKKINY
;
A
#
# COMPACT_ATOMS: atom_id res chain seq x y z
N MET A 1 -22.13 11.86 -13.16
CA MET A 1 -22.02 10.39 -12.97
C MET A 1 -23.00 10.00 -11.86
N LYS A 2 -23.70 8.87 -11.96
CA LYS A 2 -24.57 8.39 -10.87
C LYS A 2 -23.73 7.54 -9.91
N VAL A 3 -23.94 7.71 -8.61
CA VAL A 3 -23.21 6.97 -7.57
C VAL A 3 -24.23 6.17 -6.75
N THR A 4 -23.88 4.93 -6.45
CA THR A 4 -24.67 4.03 -5.59
C THR A 4 -23.75 3.49 -4.51
N HIS A 5 -24.24 3.41 -3.28
CA HIS A 5 -23.49 2.88 -2.14
C HIS A 5 -24.09 1.55 -1.72
N ILE A 6 -23.23 0.59 -1.43
CA ILE A 6 -23.60 -0.75 -0.98
C ILE A 6 -22.82 -0.99 0.33
N PRO A 7 -23.50 -1.35 1.43
CA PRO A 7 -22.83 -1.71 2.67
C PRO A 7 -21.80 -2.83 2.45
N PHE A 8 -20.64 -2.75 3.09
CA PHE A 8 -19.58 -3.74 2.89
C PHE A 8 -20.04 -5.16 3.26
N GLN A 9 -20.90 -5.33 4.27
CA GLN A 9 -21.45 -6.63 4.65
C GLN A 9 -22.27 -7.28 3.52
N GLU A 10 -22.99 -6.47 2.73
CA GLU A 10 -23.83 -6.99 1.64
C GLU A 10 -23.00 -7.49 0.46
N THR A 11 -21.76 -7.01 0.30
CA THR A 11 -20.88 -7.46 -0.77
C THR A 11 -20.33 -8.87 -0.52
N ARG A 12 -20.26 -9.34 0.73
CA ARG A 12 -19.66 -10.64 1.12
C ARG A 12 -18.19 -10.85 0.70
N PHE A 13 -17.52 -9.81 0.20
CA PHE A 13 -16.12 -9.87 -0.24
C PHE A 13 -15.10 -9.62 0.88
N PHE A 14 -15.51 -8.97 1.96
CA PHE A 14 -14.61 -8.58 3.05
C PHE A 14 -14.53 -9.68 4.12
N SER A 15 -13.32 -9.88 4.64
CA SER A 15 -13.10 -10.84 5.72
C SER A 15 -13.80 -10.39 7.01
N LYS A 16 -14.08 -11.35 7.90
CA LYS A 16 -14.61 -11.09 9.24
C LYS A 16 -13.80 -10.02 9.98
N THR A 17 -12.47 -10.10 9.91
CA THR A 17 -11.55 -9.11 10.51
C THR A 17 -11.89 -7.68 10.10
N ILE A 18 -12.16 -7.45 8.82
CA ILE A 18 -12.44 -6.11 8.29
C ILE A 18 -13.85 -5.66 8.64
N ILE A 19 -14.83 -6.55 8.57
CA ILE A 19 -16.20 -6.22 8.99
C ILE A 19 -16.23 -5.84 10.49
N ASP A 20 -15.63 -6.67 11.35
CA ASP A 20 -15.57 -6.42 12.79
C ASP A 20 -14.81 -5.13 13.12
N TYR A 21 -13.74 -4.81 12.37
CA TYR A 21 -13.00 -3.56 12.49
C TYR A 21 -13.88 -2.35 12.17
N LEU A 22 -14.58 -2.37 11.04
CA LEU A 22 -15.47 -1.27 10.63
C LEU A 22 -16.66 -1.09 11.58
N GLU A 23 -17.15 -2.19 12.17
CA GLU A 23 -18.22 -2.20 13.18
C GLU A 23 -17.72 -1.87 14.60
N LYS A 24 -16.41 -1.66 14.79
CA LYS A 24 -15.78 -1.37 16.09
C LYS A 24 -16.06 -2.43 17.17
N LYS A 25 -16.18 -3.71 16.81
CA LYS A 25 -16.45 -4.76 17.79
C LYS A 25 -15.39 -4.81 18.89
N GLU A 26 -15.82 -5.10 20.11
CA GLU A 26 -14.93 -5.16 21.27
C GLU A 26 -13.77 -6.15 21.09
N SER A 27 -14.01 -7.26 20.38
CA SER A 27 -13.01 -8.30 20.10
C SER A 27 -11.82 -7.83 19.26
N ILE A 28 -11.99 -6.80 18.41
CA ILE A 28 -10.91 -6.31 17.54
C ILE A 28 -10.26 -5.01 18.05
N GLN A 29 -10.90 -4.29 18.98
CA GLN A 29 -10.37 -3.06 19.60
C GLN A 29 -8.95 -3.20 20.20
N PRO A 30 -8.57 -4.33 20.83
CA PRO A 30 -7.22 -4.50 21.34
C PRO A 30 -6.12 -4.36 20.28
N TYR A 31 -6.43 -4.53 18.99
CA TYR A 31 -5.46 -4.63 17.90
C TYR A 31 -5.28 -3.36 17.05
N TYR A 32 -5.96 -2.26 17.37
CA TYR A 32 -5.65 -0.93 16.82
C TYR A 32 -5.65 0.16 17.91
N ASN A 33 -5.16 1.36 17.58
CA ASN A 33 -5.09 2.48 18.51
C ASN A 33 -6.33 3.40 18.36
N ASN A 34 -6.19 4.53 17.65
CA ASN A 34 -7.30 5.41 17.33
C ASN A 34 -8.11 4.89 16.13
N PHE A 35 -9.40 5.24 16.07
CA PHE A 35 -10.29 4.92 14.95
C PHE A 35 -10.38 6.10 13.96
N PRO A 36 -10.68 5.89 12.66
CA PRO A 36 -10.89 6.97 11.69
C PRO A 36 -12.22 7.72 11.88
N ASP A 37 -12.39 8.36 13.05
CA ASP A 37 -13.42 9.35 13.32
C ASP A 37 -12.81 10.64 13.88
N ILE A 38 -13.64 11.68 14.05
CA ILE A 38 -13.16 13.02 14.43
C ILE A 38 -12.37 12.98 15.75
N THR A 39 -12.85 12.22 16.74
CA THR A 39 -12.19 12.07 18.03
C THR A 39 -10.86 11.34 17.89
N GLY A 40 -10.84 10.22 17.15
CA GLY A 40 -9.62 9.47 16.89
C GLY A 40 -8.57 10.31 16.18
N PHE A 41 -8.94 11.08 15.16
CA PHE A 41 -8.03 11.98 14.46
C PHE A 41 -7.49 13.09 15.35
N HIS A 42 -8.33 13.67 16.21
CA HIS A 42 -7.87 14.67 17.19
C HIS A 42 -6.79 14.09 18.11
N ASN A 43 -7.04 12.92 18.70
CA ASN A 43 -6.08 12.24 19.58
C ASN A 43 -4.78 11.89 18.83
N GLN A 44 -4.91 11.37 17.60
CA GLN A 44 -3.76 10.97 16.79
C GLN A 44 -2.88 12.16 16.38
N ILE A 45 -3.49 13.32 16.09
CA ILE A 45 -2.77 14.57 15.80
C ILE A 45 -1.94 14.97 17.02
N GLU A 46 -2.53 14.98 18.22
CA GLU A 46 -1.79 15.32 19.44
C GLU A 46 -0.64 14.36 19.73
N GLU A 47 -0.88 13.05 19.60
CA GLU A 47 0.11 12.01 19.84
C GLU A 47 1.28 12.11 18.84
N LYS A 48 0.98 12.25 17.55
CA LYS A 48 2.02 12.36 16.51
C LYS A 48 2.78 13.68 16.61
N GLN A 49 2.13 14.77 17.02
CA GLN A 49 2.79 16.07 17.20
C GLN A 49 3.85 16.05 18.31
N LYS A 50 3.58 15.31 19.40
CA LYS A 50 4.47 15.19 20.56
C LYS A 50 5.65 14.25 20.30
N SER A 51 5.42 13.19 19.51
CA SER A 51 6.42 12.14 19.25
C SER A 51 7.35 12.43 18.08
N PHE A 52 6.89 13.15 17.04
CA PHE A 52 7.67 13.33 15.81
C PHE A 52 8.59 14.56 15.85
N ARG A 53 9.90 14.32 15.75
CA ARG A 53 10.95 15.34 15.97
C ARG A 53 11.15 16.27 14.77
N LEU A 54 11.53 17.52 15.04
CA LEU A 54 11.88 18.51 13.99
C LEU A 54 13.04 18.05 13.11
N GLN A 55 14.06 17.41 13.69
CA GLN A 55 15.21 16.90 12.92
C GLN A 55 14.78 15.88 11.87
N THR A 56 13.87 14.96 12.23
CA THR A 56 13.32 13.97 11.30
C THR A 56 12.55 14.65 10.15
N ARG A 57 11.80 15.71 10.43
CA ARG A 57 11.10 16.51 9.40
C ARG A 57 12.07 17.15 8.41
N MET A 58 13.19 17.69 8.88
CA MET A 58 14.20 18.29 8.00
C MET A 58 14.81 17.24 7.06
N VAL A 59 15.20 16.08 7.62
CA VAL A 59 15.75 14.96 6.84
C VAL A 59 14.74 14.46 5.80
N LEU A 60 13.47 14.30 6.18
CA LEU A 60 12.39 13.92 5.27
C LEU A 60 12.26 14.89 4.09
N VAL A 61 12.23 16.20 4.36
CA VAL A 61 12.06 17.20 3.29
C VAL A 61 13.28 17.26 2.38
N ASP A 62 14.50 17.12 2.92
CA ASP A 62 15.71 17.07 2.10
C ASP A 62 15.77 15.81 1.23
N ALA A 63 15.30 14.67 1.75
CA ALA A 63 15.14 13.44 0.97
C ALA A 63 14.14 13.63 -0.18
N LEU A 64 12.95 14.16 0.11
CA LEU A 64 11.93 14.43 -0.90
C LEU A 64 12.45 15.37 -1.99
N LYS A 65 13.05 16.51 -1.64
CA LYS A 65 13.60 17.46 -2.62
C LYS A 65 14.61 16.83 -3.56
N ALA A 66 15.48 15.98 -3.03
CA ALA A 66 16.45 15.26 -3.85
C ALA A 66 15.77 14.24 -4.78
N GLN A 67 14.75 13.51 -4.30
CA GLN A 67 13.97 12.57 -5.12
C GLN A 67 13.18 13.25 -6.24
N TYR A 68 12.83 14.53 -6.08
CA TYR A 68 12.09 15.32 -7.06
C TYR A 68 12.96 16.16 -8.01
N ASN A 69 14.29 16.16 -7.87
CA ASN A 69 15.17 17.10 -8.59
C ASN A 69 15.12 17.00 -10.14
N LYS A 70 14.68 15.86 -10.69
CA LYS A 70 14.61 15.57 -12.14
C LYS A 70 13.19 15.60 -12.70
N ILE A 71 12.17 15.87 -11.88
CA ILE A 71 10.76 15.82 -12.30
C ILE A 71 10.14 17.19 -12.08
N LYS A 72 9.40 17.67 -13.08
CA LYS A 72 8.59 18.87 -12.92
C LYS A 72 7.41 18.57 -12.01
N ILE A 73 7.25 19.35 -10.95
CA ILE A 73 6.13 19.26 -10.01
C ILE A 73 5.24 20.50 -10.07
N SER A 74 4.01 20.37 -9.59
CA SER A 74 3.13 21.51 -9.38
C SER A 74 3.59 22.35 -8.18
N ASP A 75 3.17 23.62 -8.14
CA ASP A 75 3.39 24.49 -6.98
C ASP A 75 2.79 23.86 -5.71
N LYS A 76 1.61 23.24 -5.83
CA LYS A 76 0.92 22.58 -4.71
C LYS A 76 1.72 21.40 -4.14
N THR A 77 2.33 20.56 -4.98
CA THR A 77 3.20 19.47 -4.50
C THR A 77 4.44 20.04 -3.82
N ASN A 78 5.05 21.09 -4.38
CA ASN A 78 6.21 21.74 -3.77
C ASN A 78 5.89 22.38 -2.41
N GLU A 79 4.75 23.08 -2.31
CA GLU A 79 4.23 23.63 -1.06
C GLU A 79 4.01 22.54 0.00
N ASN A 80 3.41 21.41 -0.40
CA ASN A 80 3.22 20.25 0.47
C ASN A 80 4.55 19.63 0.93
N ILE A 81 5.59 19.62 0.11
CA ILE A 81 6.92 19.20 0.54
C ILE A 81 7.49 20.16 1.58
N GLU A 82 7.40 21.48 1.35
CA GLU A 82 7.94 22.48 2.28
C GLU A 82 7.19 22.53 3.62
N ILE A 83 5.87 22.36 3.59
CA ILE A 83 5.04 22.48 4.79
C ILE A 83 5.33 21.39 5.81
N LEU A 84 5.87 20.24 5.39
CA LEU A 84 6.26 19.12 6.25
C LEU A 84 7.32 19.48 7.31
N LYS A 85 8.06 20.58 7.10
CA LYS A 85 8.97 21.15 8.11
C LYS A 85 8.23 21.65 9.36
N LYS A 86 6.97 22.07 9.21
CA LYS A 86 6.20 22.66 10.31
C LYS A 86 5.70 21.58 11.27
N GLN A 87 5.71 21.87 12.56
CA GLN A 87 5.27 20.92 13.59
C GLN A 87 3.77 20.55 13.48
N ASN A 88 2.94 21.46 12.98
CA ASN A 88 1.49 21.30 12.78
C ASN A 88 1.14 20.66 11.42
N SER A 89 2.10 20.02 10.76
CA SER A 89 1.89 19.29 9.51
C SER A 89 2.00 17.78 9.71
N PHE A 90 1.08 17.05 9.08
CA PHE A 90 0.95 15.61 9.17
C PHE A 90 0.75 15.01 7.79
N THR A 91 1.02 13.72 7.68
CA THR A 91 0.80 12.97 6.45
C THR A 91 -0.37 12.00 6.62
N VAL A 92 -1.08 11.75 5.52
CA VAL A 92 -1.95 10.58 5.38
C VAL A 92 -1.37 9.78 4.24
N THR A 93 -1.07 8.51 4.49
CA THR A 93 -0.21 7.72 3.61
C THR A 93 -0.96 6.51 3.07
N THR A 94 -0.83 6.26 1.79
CA THR A 94 -1.09 4.95 1.19
C THR A 94 0.16 4.43 0.50
N GLY A 95 0.22 3.14 0.23
CA GLY A 95 1.33 2.54 -0.49
C GLY A 95 0.89 1.48 -1.49
N HIS A 96 1.72 1.25 -2.49
CA HIS A 96 1.57 0.12 -3.40
C HIS A 96 2.90 -0.25 -4.06
N GLN A 97 2.95 -1.44 -4.64
CA GLN A 97 4.07 -1.87 -5.47
C GLN A 97 4.12 -1.05 -6.76
N LEU A 98 5.26 -1.13 -7.44
CA LEU A 98 5.53 -0.41 -8.67
C LEU A 98 5.01 -1.22 -9.87
N ASN A 99 3.71 -1.56 -9.85
CA ASN A 99 3.10 -2.32 -10.93
C ASN A 99 3.23 -1.59 -12.27
N LEU A 100 3.56 -2.34 -13.32
CA LEU A 100 3.68 -1.82 -14.66
C LEU A 100 2.41 -1.07 -15.04
N PHE A 101 2.60 0.20 -15.39
CA PHE A 101 1.56 1.13 -15.81
C PHE A 101 0.37 1.20 -14.86
N THR A 102 0.67 1.36 -13.55
CA THR A 102 -0.28 1.42 -12.41
C THR A 102 -0.96 0.11 -12.04
N GLY A 103 -0.85 -0.92 -12.89
CA GLY A 103 -1.44 -2.23 -12.67
C GLY A 103 -2.95 -2.17 -12.38
N PRO A 104 -3.40 -2.62 -11.20
CA PRO A 104 -4.82 -2.64 -10.87
C PRO A 104 -5.39 -1.26 -10.51
N LEU A 105 -6.66 -1.02 -10.83
CA LEU A 105 -7.35 0.26 -10.57
C LEU A 105 -7.31 0.73 -9.11
N TYR A 106 -7.16 -0.20 -8.16
CA TYR A 106 -7.08 0.18 -6.75
C TYR A 106 -5.81 0.95 -6.40
N PHE A 107 -4.76 0.95 -7.25
CA PHE A 107 -3.66 1.91 -7.16
C PHE A 107 -4.19 3.35 -7.14
N LEU A 108 -5.05 3.68 -8.11
CA LEU A 108 -5.66 5.01 -8.22
C LEU A 108 -6.61 5.27 -7.05
N TYR A 109 -7.45 4.30 -6.68
CA TYR A 109 -8.43 4.47 -5.61
C TYR A 109 -7.77 4.69 -4.25
N LYS A 110 -6.64 4.04 -3.97
CA LYS A 110 -5.83 4.28 -2.77
C LYS A 110 -5.41 5.74 -2.67
N ILE A 111 -4.83 6.28 -3.75
CA ILE A 111 -4.34 7.66 -3.82
C ILE A 111 -5.51 8.64 -3.69
N ILE A 112 -6.61 8.42 -4.42
CA ILE A 112 -7.80 9.27 -4.35
C ILE A 112 -8.40 9.26 -2.93
N SER A 113 -8.53 8.10 -2.30
CA SER A 113 -9.00 8.02 -0.91
C SER A 113 -8.08 8.79 0.06
N THR A 114 -6.78 8.78 -0.17
CA THR A 114 -5.78 9.51 0.62
C THR A 114 -5.91 11.02 0.46
N ILE A 115 -6.13 11.49 -0.77
CA ILE A 115 -6.37 12.92 -1.05
C ILE A 115 -7.68 13.36 -0.38
N ASN A 116 -8.77 12.62 -0.57
CA ASN A 116 -10.08 12.97 -0.03
C ASN A 116 -10.07 13.09 1.51
N ILE A 117 -9.38 12.17 2.21
CA ILE A 117 -9.28 12.26 3.67
C ILE A 117 -8.43 13.46 4.10
N CYS A 118 -7.37 13.82 3.37
CA CYS A 118 -6.62 15.05 3.66
C CYS A 118 -7.48 16.30 3.50
N GLU A 119 -8.34 16.35 2.48
CA GLU A 119 -9.28 17.47 2.27
C GLU A 119 -10.30 17.55 3.43
N GLU A 120 -10.92 16.43 3.79
CA GLU A 120 -11.88 16.37 4.91
C GLU A 120 -11.24 16.76 6.24
N LEU A 121 -10.00 16.32 6.51
CA LEU A 121 -9.27 16.69 7.72
C LEU A 121 -8.88 18.17 7.72
N THR A 122 -8.55 18.75 6.57
CA THR A 122 -8.23 20.18 6.45
C THR A 122 -9.44 21.04 6.82
N GLU A 123 -10.64 20.65 6.40
CA GLU A 123 -11.88 21.33 6.78
C GLU A 123 -12.15 21.23 8.29
N LYS A 124 -11.95 20.04 8.87
CA LYS A 124 -12.24 19.76 10.28
C LYS A 124 -11.20 20.31 11.26
N PHE A 125 -9.95 20.41 10.82
CA PHE A 125 -8.81 20.84 11.64
C PHE A 125 -8.02 21.96 10.94
N PRO A 126 -8.59 23.17 10.75
CA PRO A 126 -8.02 24.23 9.91
C PRO A 126 -6.70 24.82 10.41
N LYS A 127 -6.29 24.51 11.64
CA LYS A 127 -4.98 24.91 12.20
C LYS A 127 -3.85 23.93 11.86
N GLN A 128 -4.18 22.76 11.32
CA GLN A 128 -3.26 21.70 10.97
C GLN A 128 -3.14 21.60 9.44
N HIS A 129 -2.08 20.98 8.96
CA HIS A 129 -1.86 20.73 7.54
C HIS A 129 -1.77 19.22 7.29
N PHE A 130 -2.46 18.72 6.26
CA PHE A 130 -2.49 17.30 5.93
C PHE A 130 -1.98 17.09 4.51
N VAL A 131 -0.87 16.37 4.38
CA VAL A 131 -0.21 16.11 3.10
C VAL A 131 -0.54 14.68 2.64
N PRO A 132 -1.17 14.51 1.46
CA PRO A 132 -1.40 13.18 0.90
C PRO A 132 -0.08 12.58 0.42
N MET A 133 0.26 11.40 0.93
CA MET A 133 1.50 10.69 0.65
C MET A 133 1.24 9.38 -0.10
N TYR A 134 2.00 9.14 -1.16
CA TYR A 134 2.12 7.84 -1.81
C TYR A 134 3.50 7.22 -1.55
N TRP A 135 3.53 6.11 -0.82
CA TRP A 135 4.72 5.32 -0.54
C TRP A 135 4.95 4.29 -1.65
N MET A 136 6.08 4.40 -2.34
CA MET A 136 6.50 3.41 -3.32
C MET A 136 7.12 2.20 -2.61
N ALA A 137 6.56 1.01 -2.81
CA ALA A 137 7.17 -0.25 -2.33
C ALA A 137 8.30 -0.71 -3.28
N SER A 138 9.27 0.17 -3.49
CA SER A 138 10.43 0.02 -4.40
C SER A 138 11.39 -1.09 -3.98
N GLU A 139 11.47 -1.36 -2.67
CA GLU A 139 12.36 -2.38 -2.12
C GLU A 139 11.77 -3.80 -2.17
N ASP A 140 10.56 -3.99 -2.68
CA ASP A 140 10.01 -5.33 -2.86
C ASP A 140 10.79 -6.10 -3.95
N HIS A 141 10.54 -7.40 -4.06
CA HIS A 141 11.20 -8.32 -4.97
C HIS A 141 10.22 -9.17 -5.78
N ASP A 142 8.90 -9.01 -5.57
CA ASP A 142 7.89 -9.77 -6.31
C ASP A 142 7.71 -9.19 -7.73
N PHE A 143 8.64 -9.52 -8.63
CA PHE A 143 8.58 -9.06 -10.02
C PHE A 143 7.36 -9.62 -10.77
N ASP A 144 6.95 -10.85 -10.45
CA ASP A 144 5.82 -11.51 -11.13
C ASP A 144 4.49 -10.80 -10.87
N GLU A 145 4.32 -10.17 -9.70
CA GLU A 145 3.15 -9.35 -9.39
C GLU A 145 3.14 -8.02 -10.15
N ILE A 146 4.32 -7.45 -10.45
CA ILE A 146 4.43 -6.10 -11.02
C ILE A 146 4.68 -6.04 -12.53
N ASN A 147 5.12 -7.14 -13.16
CA ASN A 147 5.63 -7.11 -14.53
C ASN A 147 4.57 -6.96 -15.63
N TYR A 148 3.29 -6.76 -15.30
CA TYR A 148 2.23 -6.73 -16.28
C TYR A 148 1.06 -5.83 -15.91
N PHE A 149 0.23 -5.53 -16.93
CA PHE A 149 -1.12 -5.04 -16.76
C PHE A 149 -2.05 -5.71 -17.79
N ASN A 150 -3.36 -5.55 -17.59
CA ASN A 150 -4.37 -6.11 -18.50
C ASN A 150 -4.98 -4.99 -19.35
N PHE A 151 -5.02 -5.19 -20.67
CA PHE A 151 -5.68 -4.31 -21.63
C PHE A 151 -6.58 -5.15 -22.54
N GLU A 152 -7.87 -4.81 -22.60
CA GLU A 152 -8.88 -5.54 -23.39
C GLU A 152 -8.87 -7.07 -23.19
N GLY A 153 -8.68 -7.52 -21.94
CA GLY A 153 -8.62 -8.94 -21.60
C GLY A 153 -7.30 -9.65 -21.98
N LYS A 154 -6.31 -8.91 -22.49
CA LYS A 154 -4.97 -9.42 -22.81
C LYS A 154 -3.95 -8.94 -21.79
N LYS A 155 -3.05 -9.84 -21.39
CA LYS A 155 -1.90 -9.54 -20.53
C LYS A 155 -0.80 -8.86 -21.36
N VAL A 156 -0.46 -7.62 -21.02
CA VAL A 156 0.71 -6.91 -21.53
C VAL A 156 1.82 -7.05 -20.50
N ALA A 157 2.86 -7.81 -20.82
CA ALA A 157 3.92 -8.17 -19.89
C ALA A 157 5.29 -7.61 -20.31
N TRP A 158 6.08 -7.26 -19.30
CA TRP A 158 7.49 -6.89 -19.42
C TRP A 158 8.38 -8.07 -19.05
N ASN A 159 9.05 -8.64 -20.05
CA ASN A 159 9.94 -9.77 -19.85
C ASN A 159 11.33 -9.27 -19.48
N ARG A 160 11.70 -9.43 -18.21
CA ARG A 160 13.02 -9.14 -17.64
C ARG A 160 13.43 -10.29 -16.71
N LYS A 161 14.73 -10.49 -16.50
CA LYS A 161 15.21 -11.36 -15.42
C LYS A 161 14.99 -10.67 -14.08
N ASP A 162 14.40 -11.40 -13.15
CA ASP A 162 14.27 -10.96 -11.77
C ASP A 162 15.64 -10.91 -11.07
N GLY A 163 15.76 -10.06 -10.04
CA GLY A 163 16.95 -9.93 -9.21
C GLY A 163 17.04 -8.58 -8.51
N GLY A 164 16.82 -8.57 -7.19
CA GLY A 164 17.01 -7.40 -6.33
C GLY A 164 15.73 -6.62 -6.05
N ALA A 165 15.88 -5.37 -5.61
CA ALA A 165 14.78 -4.46 -5.33
C ALA A 165 14.15 -3.94 -6.64
N VAL A 166 12.83 -4.08 -6.79
CA VAL A 166 12.10 -3.76 -8.04
C VAL A 166 12.27 -2.31 -8.49
N GLY A 167 12.37 -1.36 -7.56
CA GLY A 167 12.56 0.05 -7.86
C GLY A 167 13.90 0.36 -8.55
N ARG A 168 14.92 -0.46 -8.31
CA ARG A 168 16.25 -0.34 -8.93
C ARG A 168 16.32 -0.94 -10.33
N PHE A 169 15.25 -1.61 -10.79
CA PHE A 169 15.26 -2.25 -12.10
C PHE A 169 15.37 -1.21 -13.21
N SER A 170 16.36 -1.39 -14.09
CA SER A 170 16.45 -0.64 -15.35
C SER A 170 15.16 -0.79 -16.15
N THR A 171 14.72 0.28 -16.80
CA THR A 171 13.53 0.31 -17.70
C THR A 171 13.79 -0.35 -19.06
N ASP A 172 14.96 -0.96 -19.26
CA ASP A 172 15.32 -1.66 -20.49
C ASP A 172 14.26 -2.70 -20.91
N GLY A 173 13.98 -2.72 -22.21
CA GLY A 173 12.96 -3.59 -22.82
C GLY A 173 11.54 -3.01 -22.82
N LEU A 174 11.25 -1.97 -22.03
CA LEU A 174 9.93 -1.33 -22.04
C LEU A 174 9.61 -0.59 -23.35
N ALA A 175 10.62 -0.25 -24.16
CA ALA A 175 10.41 0.24 -25.52
C ALA A 175 9.66 -0.76 -26.41
N SER A 176 9.97 -2.06 -26.28
CA SER A 176 9.27 -3.13 -27.01
C SER A 176 7.84 -3.30 -26.50
N VAL A 177 7.65 -3.22 -25.17
CA VAL A 177 6.32 -3.25 -24.54
C VAL A 177 5.47 -2.07 -25.05
N PHE A 178 6.04 -0.86 -25.07
CA PHE A 178 5.38 0.33 -25.60
C PHE A 178 4.94 0.16 -27.04
N LYS A 179 5.81 -0.36 -27.92
CA LYS A 179 5.48 -0.58 -29.33
C LYS A 179 4.26 -1.49 -29.51
N VAL A 180 4.21 -2.60 -28.77
CA VAL A 180 3.08 -3.55 -28.81
C VAL A 180 1.83 -2.89 -28.25
N PHE A 181 1.91 -2.26 -27.09
CA PHE A 181 0.77 -1.60 -26.44
C PHE A 181 0.20 -0.45 -27.28
N ALA A 182 1.06 0.43 -27.79
CA ALA A 182 0.65 1.56 -28.61
C ALA A 182 -0.03 1.15 -29.92
N SER A 183 0.32 -0.01 -30.49
CA SER A 183 -0.34 -0.54 -31.69
C SER A 183 -1.77 -1.04 -31.44
N GLN A 184 -2.11 -1.35 -30.19
CA GLN A 184 -3.46 -1.76 -29.79
C GLN A 184 -4.35 -0.56 -29.44
N LEU A 185 -3.73 0.60 -29.19
CA LEU A 185 -4.44 1.84 -28.90
C LEU A 185 -4.83 2.54 -30.21
N GLY A 186 -6.08 3.01 -30.27
CA GLY A 186 -6.54 3.89 -31.36
C GLY A 186 -5.89 5.28 -31.33
N ASN A 187 -6.49 6.23 -32.05
CA ASN A 187 -5.96 7.61 -32.19
C ASN A 187 -6.84 8.65 -31.49
N SER A 188 -7.57 8.24 -30.44
CA SER A 188 -8.35 9.19 -29.64
C SER A 188 -7.45 10.06 -28.76
N VAL A 189 -7.94 11.21 -28.31
CA VAL A 189 -7.21 12.09 -27.37
C VAL A 189 -6.75 11.32 -26.13
N ASN A 190 -7.61 10.44 -25.59
CA ASN A 190 -7.26 9.61 -24.43
C ASN A 190 -6.20 8.56 -24.78
N ALA A 191 -6.24 7.99 -25.99
CA ALA A 191 -5.22 7.04 -26.43
C ALA A 191 -3.86 7.72 -26.58
N GLU A 192 -3.81 8.92 -27.15
CA GLU A 192 -2.57 9.70 -27.25
C GLU A 192 -2.04 10.13 -25.89
N PHE A 193 -2.90 10.51 -24.95
CA PHE A 193 -2.51 10.77 -23.56
C PHE A 193 -1.85 9.54 -22.91
N VAL A 194 -2.50 8.37 -23.02
CA VAL A 194 -1.99 7.11 -22.45
C VAL A 194 -0.66 6.69 -23.08
N LYS A 195 -0.53 6.81 -24.42
CA LYS A 195 0.73 6.56 -25.14
C LYS A 195 1.84 7.48 -24.63
N LYS A 196 1.54 8.79 -24.54
CA LYS A 196 2.49 9.79 -24.07
C LYS A 196 2.94 9.50 -22.64
N LEU A 197 1.99 9.27 -21.72
CA LEU A 197 2.27 8.96 -20.31
C LEU A 197 3.21 7.75 -20.19
N PHE A 198 2.92 6.66 -20.90
CA PHE A 198 3.79 5.48 -20.91
C PHE A 198 5.19 5.81 -21.42
N SER A 199 5.28 6.49 -22.56
CA SER A 199 6.56 6.80 -23.21
C SER A 199 7.43 7.73 -22.37
N GLU A 200 6.87 8.80 -21.81
CA GLU A 200 7.58 9.76 -20.97
C GLU A 200 8.03 9.10 -19.66
N ALA A 201 7.18 8.26 -19.06
CA ALA A 201 7.54 7.55 -17.83
C ALA A 201 8.65 6.53 -18.07
N TYR A 202 8.45 5.56 -18.97
CA TYR A 202 9.32 4.40 -19.03
C TYR A 202 10.50 4.54 -19.98
N LEU A 203 10.41 5.39 -21.01
CA LEU A 203 11.48 5.51 -22.02
C LEU A 203 12.43 6.67 -21.74
N LYS A 204 12.11 7.56 -20.80
CA LYS A 204 12.94 8.72 -20.42
C LYS A 204 13.46 8.68 -18.99
N HIS A 205 13.20 7.61 -18.26
CA HIS A 205 13.70 7.39 -16.90
C HIS A 205 14.53 6.12 -16.84
N GLN A 206 15.50 6.09 -15.93
CA GLN A 206 16.52 5.03 -15.91
C GLN A 206 16.05 3.78 -15.18
N ASN A 207 15.19 3.93 -14.19
CA ASN A 207 14.71 2.82 -13.37
C ASN A 207 13.21 2.90 -13.09
N LEU A 208 12.67 1.79 -12.55
CA LEU A 208 11.24 1.65 -12.31
C LEU A 208 10.71 2.62 -11.24
N ALA A 209 11.52 2.96 -10.23
CA ALA A 209 11.15 3.94 -9.20
C ALA A 209 10.97 5.35 -9.79
N GLU A 210 11.91 5.82 -10.60
CA GLU A 210 11.83 7.10 -11.31
C GLU A 210 10.60 7.12 -12.25
N ALA A 211 10.39 6.05 -13.03
CA ALA A 211 9.25 5.95 -13.94
C ALA A 211 7.90 5.94 -13.21
N THR A 212 7.81 5.21 -12.10
CA THR A 212 6.57 5.15 -11.28
C THR A 212 6.27 6.48 -10.62
N ARG A 213 7.31 7.16 -10.08
CA ARG A 213 7.19 8.51 -9.53
C ARG A 213 6.67 9.49 -10.57
N TYR A 214 7.20 9.42 -11.80
CA TYR A 214 6.73 10.24 -12.90
C TYR A 214 5.23 10.00 -13.20
N ILE A 215 4.80 8.74 -13.31
CA ILE A 215 3.38 8.41 -13.57
C ILE A 215 2.48 8.96 -12.47
N ALA A 216 2.80 8.70 -11.20
CA ALA A 216 2.00 9.18 -10.09
C ALA A 216 1.96 10.73 -10.04
N ASN A 217 3.07 11.39 -10.33
CA ASN A 217 3.14 12.85 -10.40
C ASN A 217 2.27 13.42 -11.54
N GLU A 218 2.36 12.87 -12.75
CA GLU A 218 1.53 13.35 -13.87
C GLU A 218 0.03 13.14 -13.62
N LEU A 219 -0.35 12.07 -12.92
CA LEU A 219 -1.76 11.79 -12.63
C LEU A 219 -2.33 12.62 -11.48
N PHE A 220 -1.52 13.06 -10.51
CA PHE A 220 -1.99 13.64 -9.25
C PHE A 220 -1.29 14.93 -8.81
N SER A 221 -0.40 15.52 -9.61
CA SER A 221 0.33 16.75 -9.26
C SER A 221 -0.59 17.91 -8.91
N GLU A 222 -1.70 18.10 -9.63
CA GLU A 222 -2.69 19.15 -9.35
C GLU A 222 -3.38 18.98 -7.98
N THR A 223 -3.41 17.75 -7.46
CA THR A 223 -3.95 17.49 -6.11
C THR A 223 -2.93 17.69 -5.00
N GLY A 224 -1.65 17.91 -5.33
CA GLY A 224 -0.57 18.09 -4.38
C GLY A 224 -0.03 16.79 -3.78
N LEU A 225 -0.24 15.65 -4.46
CA LEU A 225 0.29 14.36 -4.01
C LEU A 225 1.81 14.45 -3.87
N VAL A 226 2.33 13.97 -2.73
CA VAL A 226 3.76 13.79 -2.50
C VAL A 226 4.08 12.30 -2.54
N ILE A 227 5.08 11.94 -3.33
CA ILE A 227 5.48 10.56 -3.63
C ILE A 227 6.86 10.35 -3.00
N ILE A 228 6.98 9.30 -2.19
CA ILE A 228 8.20 8.98 -1.47
C ILE A 228 8.70 7.58 -1.80
N ASP A 229 10.00 7.50 -2.04
CA ASP A 229 10.76 6.27 -2.09
C ASP A 229 11.51 6.08 -0.78
N GLY A 230 11.33 4.93 -0.13
CA GLY A 230 12.06 4.56 1.08
C GLY A 230 13.50 4.10 0.81
N ASP A 231 13.86 3.82 -0.45
CA ASP A 231 15.23 3.46 -0.83
C ASP A 231 16.14 4.70 -0.93
N ASP A 232 16.26 5.43 0.19
CA ASP A 232 17.05 6.67 0.33
C ASP A 232 17.95 6.60 1.58
N VAL A 233 19.24 6.89 1.40
CA VAL A 233 20.24 6.79 2.47
C VAL A 233 19.86 7.58 3.72
N ARG A 234 19.32 8.80 3.55
CA ARG A 234 18.96 9.68 4.67
C ARG A 234 17.78 9.12 5.45
N LEU A 235 16.80 8.54 4.74
CA LEU A 235 15.66 7.91 5.37
C LEU A 235 16.08 6.61 6.08
N LYS A 236 17.00 5.84 5.50
CA LYS A 236 17.53 4.61 6.11
C LYS A 236 18.38 4.88 7.35
N GLU A 237 19.12 5.98 7.38
CA GLU A 237 19.84 6.43 8.57
C GLU A 237 18.89 6.69 9.75
N LEU A 238 17.74 7.34 9.51
CA LEU A 238 16.70 7.52 10.54
C LEU A 238 16.15 6.20 11.09
N PHE A 239 16.11 5.16 10.25
CA PHE A 239 15.60 3.83 10.61
C PHE A 239 16.67 2.90 11.20
N SER A 240 17.95 3.23 11.05
CA SER A 240 19.08 2.41 11.50
C SER A 240 19.02 1.99 12.97
N PRO A 241 18.56 2.84 13.93
CA PRO A 241 18.37 2.40 15.31
C PRO A 241 17.42 1.21 15.46
N ILE A 242 16.31 1.21 14.71
CA ILE A 242 15.33 0.11 14.70
C ILE A 242 15.88 -1.13 14.02
N VAL A 243 16.68 -0.96 12.94
CA VAL A 243 17.36 -2.08 12.28
C VAL A 243 18.31 -2.78 13.26
N LYS A 244 19.11 -2.02 14.02
CA LYS A 244 20.01 -2.57 15.04
C LYS A 244 19.23 -3.29 16.13
N GLU A 245 18.18 -2.66 16.65
CA GLU A 245 17.29 -3.23 17.65
C GLU A 245 16.75 -4.61 17.21
N GLU A 246 16.22 -4.72 15.99
CA GLU A 246 15.74 -5.98 15.44
C GLU A 246 16.85 -7.03 15.31
N LEU A 247 18.04 -6.64 14.84
CA LEU A 247 19.17 -7.56 14.68
C LEU A 247 19.64 -8.12 16.03
N GLU A 248 19.54 -7.34 17.11
CA GLU A 248 19.99 -7.75 18.43
C GLU A 248 18.93 -8.52 19.22
N ASN A 249 17.67 -8.08 19.16
CA ASN A 249 16.63 -8.51 20.10
C ASN A 249 15.46 -9.23 19.41
N GLN A 250 15.34 -9.14 18.08
CA GLN A 250 14.29 -9.80 17.30
C GLN A 250 12.88 -9.40 17.78
N THR A 251 12.73 -8.14 18.20
CA THR A 251 11.53 -7.64 18.86
C THR A 251 10.28 -7.78 18.02
N SER A 252 10.39 -7.60 16.70
CA SER A 252 9.25 -7.80 15.80
C SER A 252 8.74 -9.25 15.82
N PHE A 253 9.63 -10.24 15.90
CA PHE A 253 9.25 -11.65 16.03
C PHE A 253 8.49 -11.91 17.32
N ASN A 254 9.04 -11.45 18.45
CA ASN A 254 8.50 -11.72 19.77
C ASN A 254 7.13 -11.07 19.97
N SER A 255 7.01 -9.77 19.65
CA SER A 255 5.77 -9.01 19.85
C SER A 255 4.66 -9.46 18.91
N VAL A 256 4.94 -9.62 17.61
CA VAL A 256 3.92 -10.04 16.64
C VAL A 256 3.48 -11.48 16.87
N SER A 257 4.40 -12.40 17.22
CA SER A 257 4.02 -13.79 17.53
C SER A 257 3.08 -13.87 18.74
N LYS A 258 3.29 -13.01 19.74
CA LYS A 258 2.39 -12.88 20.90
C LYS A 258 1.02 -12.38 20.48
N THR A 259 0.94 -11.30 19.69
CA THR A 259 -0.33 -10.76 19.18
C THR A 259 -1.08 -11.78 18.33
N ILE A 260 -0.38 -12.49 17.44
CA ILE A 260 -0.97 -13.54 16.59
C ILE A 260 -1.51 -14.71 17.43
N SER A 261 -0.87 -15.04 18.56
CA SER A 261 -1.31 -16.16 19.39
C SER A 261 -2.72 -15.98 19.96
N THR A 262 -3.14 -14.74 20.21
CA THR A 262 -4.50 -14.39 20.65
C THR A 262 -5.41 -14.06 19.47
N LEU A 263 -4.90 -13.31 18.47
CA LEU A 263 -5.71 -12.87 17.32
C LEU A 263 -6.27 -14.05 16.52
N LYS A 264 -5.51 -15.15 16.43
CA LYS A 264 -5.90 -16.35 15.66
C LYS A 264 -7.12 -17.10 16.22
N GLU A 265 -7.53 -16.82 17.46
CA GLU A 265 -8.70 -17.45 18.07
C GLU A 265 -9.99 -17.04 17.35
N ASP A 266 -10.08 -15.78 16.92
CA ASP A 266 -11.28 -15.20 16.31
C ASP A 266 -11.11 -14.80 14.84
N TYR A 267 -9.86 -14.60 14.39
CA TYR A 267 -9.52 -14.00 13.11
C TYR A 267 -8.46 -14.79 12.35
N LYS A 268 -8.55 -14.74 11.01
CA LYS A 268 -7.51 -15.32 10.15
C LYS A 268 -6.26 -14.44 10.17
N ILE A 269 -5.12 -15.07 10.41
CA ILE A 269 -3.80 -14.42 10.35
C ILE A 269 -3.41 -14.19 8.89
N GLN A 270 -2.95 -12.98 8.61
CA GLN A 270 -2.59 -12.51 7.28
C GLN A 270 -1.10 -12.68 6.98
N VAL A 271 -0.22 -12.44 7.96
CA VAL A 271 1.23 -12.63 7.81
C VAL A 271 1.82 -13.30 9.05
N ASN A 272 2.96 -13.96 8.91
CA ASN A 272 3.68 -14.54 10.05
C ASN A 272 5.06 -13.90 10.15
N PRO A 273 5.50 -13.48 11.35
CA PRO A 273 6.83 -12.92 11.51
C PRO A 273 7.89 -14.00 11.37
N ARG A 274 9.05 -13.61 10.84
CA ARG A 274 10.26 -14.43 10.87
C ARG A 274 11.09 -14.06 12.09
N LYS A 275 12.06 -14.90 12.46
CA LYS A 275 13.05 -14.60 13.49
C LYS A 275 13.78 -13.28 13.24
N LEU A 276 14.08 -12.96 11.98
CA LEU A 276 14.55 -11.65 11.57
C LEU A 276 13.68 -11.18 10.40
N ASN A 277 13.13 -9.98 10.53
CA ASN A 277 12.21 -9.40 9.55
C ASN A 277 12.90 -8.42 8.58
N LEU A 278 14.21 -8.62 8.37
CA LEU A 278 15.07 -7.84 7.50
C LEU A 278 15.61 -8.67 6.33
N PHE A 279 15.86 -7.97 5.23
CA PHE A 279 16.62 -8.44 4.08
C PHE A 279 17.91 -7.62 3.94
N TYR A 280 18.92 -8.23 3.33
CA TYR A 280 20.13 -7.57 2.86
C TYR A 280 20.05 -7.39 1.34
N VAL A 281 20.26 -6.17 0.87
CA VAL A 281 20.17 -5.76 -0.53
C VAL A 281 21.56 -5.50 -1.07
N GLY A 282 21.93 -6.24 -2.11
CA GLY A 282 23.11 -5.96 -2.94
C GLY A 282 22.72 -5.38 -4.29
N ASP A 283 23.65 -5.39 -5.25
CA ASP A 283 23.42 -4.79 -6.57
C ASP A 283 22.29 -5.48 -7.35
N ASN A 284 22.19 -6.81 -7.27
CA ASN A 284 21.25 -7.62 -8.06
C ASN A 284 20.51 -8.67 -7.22
N PHE A 285 20.51 -8.54 -5.90
CA PHE A 285 19.83 -9.47 -5.02
C PHE A 285 19.24 -8.77 -3.80
N ARG A 286 18.18 -9.36 -3.26
CA ARG A 286 17.57 -8.99 -1.99
C ARG A 286 17.30 -10.27 -1.23
N GLU A 287 18.14 -10.56 -0.26
CA GLU A 287 18.17 -11.87 0.39
C GLU A 287 17.94 -11.77 1.89
N ARG A 288 17.38 -12.84 2.45
CA ARG A 288 16.96 -12.85 3.85
C ARG A 288 18.20 -12.87 4.75
N ILE A 289 18.15 -12.11 5.85
CA ILE A 289 19.16 -12.23 6.91
C ILE A 289 18.70 -13.34 7.86
N ILE A 290 19.58 -14.31 8.12
CA ILE A 290 19.32 -15.46 9.00
C ILE A 290 20.34 -15.43 10.13
N LEU A 291 19.88 -15.52 11.38
CA LEU A 291 20.74 -15.63 12.56
C LEU A 291 20.76 -17.07 13.08
N GLU A 292 21.92 -17.72 13.00
CA GLU A 292 22.16 -19.08 13.48
C GLU A 292 23.50 -19.17 14.20
N ASN A 293 23.52 -19.78 15.39
CA ASN A 293 24.73 -19.97 16.20
C ASN A 293 25.57 -18.69 16.40
N GLY A 294 24.92 -17.53 16.53
CA GLY A 294 25.58 -16.23 16.71
C GLY A 294 26.15 -15.59 15.43
N VAL A 295 25.91 -16.19 14.26
CA VAL A 295 26.36 -15.68 12.96
C VAL A 295 25.15 -15.24 12.13
N TYR A 296 25.23 -14.02 11.60
CA TYR A 296 24.25 -13.48 10.65
C TYR A 296 24.68 -13.84 9.24
N SER A 297 23.89 -14.64 8.53
CA SER A 297 24.16 -15.03 7.15
C SER A 297 23.13 -14.41 6.22
N VAL A 298 23.59 -13.87 5.09
CA VAL A 298 22.69 -13.45 4.01
C VAL A 298 22.43 -14.67 3.14
N ASN A 299 21.17 -15.10 3.13
CA ASN A 299 20.74 -16.31 2.44
C ASN A 299 21.18 -16.33 0.96
N ASN A 300 21.45 -17.51 0.41
CA ASN A 300 21.93 -17.71 -0.97
C ASN A 300 23.22 -16.95 -1.35
N THR A 301 23.98 -16.41 -0.39
CA THR A 301 25.26 -15.74 -0.64
C THR A 301 26.36 -16.25 0.29
N SER A 302 27.61 -15.85 0.02
CA SER A 302 28.74 -16.10 0.92
C SER A 302 28.88 -15.04 2.03
N ILE A 303 28.00 -14.02 2.07
CA ILE A 303 28.11 -12.91 3.01
C ILE A 303 27.68 -13.37 4.40
N LYS A 304 28.57 -13.15 5.37
CA LYS A 304 28.36 -13.47 6.78
C LYS A 304 28.91 -12.35 7.64
N PHE A 305 28.28 -12.15 8.78
CA PHE A 305 28.68 -11.17 9.78
C PHE A 305 28.59 -11.77 11.17
N SER A 306 29.54 -11.45 12.03
CA SER A 306 29.34 -11.45 13.47
C SER A 306 28.40 -10.31 13.89
N LYS A 307 27.92 -10.36 15.14
CA LYS A 307 27.12 -9.28 15.73
C LYS A 307 27.78 -7.91 15.60
N SER A 308 29.08 -7.80 15.91
CA SER A 308 29.77 -6.50 15.81
C SER A 308 29.90 -6.01 14.37
N GLU A 309 30.13 -6.93 13.42
CA GLU A 309 30.28 -6.58 12.00
C GLU A 309 28.96 -6.13 11.39
N ILE A 310 27.84 -6.81 11.65
CA ILE A 310 26.55 -6.42 11.06
C ILE A 310 26.07 -5.07 11.60
N LEU A 311 26.30 -4.78 12.89
CA LEU A 311 25.93 -3.49 13.47
C LEU A 311 26.76 -2.34 12.89
N LYS A 312 28.05 -2.57 12.61
CA LYS A 312 28.90 -1.62 11.87
C LYS A 312 28.47 -1.48 10.41
N GLU A 313 28.00 -2.57 9.79
CA GLU A 313 27.49 -2.55 8.42
C GLU A 313 26.21 -1.71 8.32
N VAL A 314 25.32 -1.74 9.32
CA VAL A 314 24.16 -0.82 9.39
C VAL A 314 24.60 0.64 9.38
N ASP A 315 25.63 0.99 10.15
CA ASP A 315 26.14 2.38 10.20
C ASP A 315 26.82 2.80 8.89
N LYS A 316 27.53 1.88 8.25
CA LYS A 316 28.31 2.16 7.04
C LYS A 316 27.46 2.13 5.77
N ASN A 317 26.46 1.26 5.72
CA ASN A 317 25.69 0.94 4.53
C ASN A 317 24.21 0.70 4.86
N PRO A 318 23.49 1.74 5.34
CA PRO A 318 22.10 1.59 5.77
C PRO A 318 21.15 1.23 4.60
N LEU A 319 21.53 1.56 3.35
CA LEU A 319 20.80 1.18 2.13
C LEU A 319 20.79 -0.33 1.85
N ALA A 320 21.69 -1.11 2.45
CA ALA A 320 21.66 -2.55 2.33
C ALA A 320 20.56 -3.20 3.17
N PHE A 321 19.96 -2.51 4.14
CA PHE A 321 18.98 -3.11 5.04
C PHE A 321 17.56 -2.76 4.62
N SER A 322 16.82 -3.77 4.18
CA SER A 322 15.45 -3.63 3.68
C SER A 322 14.44 -4.34 4.59
N PRO A 323 13.40 -3.65 5.08
CA PRO A 323 12.39 -4.28 5.90
C PRO A 323 11.46 -5.17 5.06
N ASN A 324 10.91 -6.23 5.67
CA ASN A 324 9.82 -7.00 5.06
C ASN A 324 8.44 -6.40 5.37
N VAL A 325 7.37 -7.15 5.06
CA VAL A 325 5.98 -6.76 5.33
C VAL A 325 5.69 -6.38 6.79
N ILE A 326 6.41 -6.93 7.78
CA ILE A 326 6.23 -6.64 9.21
C ILE A 326 6.87 -5.30 9.59
N MET A 327 8.10 -5.06 9.14
CA MET A 327 8.88 -3.88 9.53
C MET A 327 8.68 -2.68 8.60
N ARG A 328 8.20 -2.87 7.36
CA ARG A 328 7.91 -1.78 6.42
C ARG A 328 6.88 -0.78 6.95
N PRO A 329 5.77 -1.20 7.60
CA PRO A 329 4.87 -0.31 8.33
C PRO A 329 5.61 0.59 9.32
N LEU A 330 6.50 -0.01 10.13
CA LEU A 330 7.25 0.74 11.13
C LEU A 330 8.22 1.72 10.48
N TYR A 331 8.91 1.30 9.41
CA TYR A 331 9.81 2.18 8.68
C TYR A 331 9.11 3.46 8.20
N GLN A 332 7.92 3.31 7.61
CA GLN A 332 7.08 4.44 7.20
C GLN A 332 6.76 5.37 8.38
N GLU A 333 6.39 4.83 9.53
CA GLU A 333 6.00 5.63 10.70
C GLU A 333 7.18 6.30 11.42
N VAL A 334 8.39 5.77 11.27
CA VAL A 334 9.64 6.38 11.74
C VAL A 334 10.00 7.61 10.90
N VAL A 335 9.81 7.55 9.58
CA VAL A 335 10.24 8.62 8.68
C VAL A 335 9.16 9.64 8.34
N LEU A 336 7.88 9.33 8.57
CA LEU A 336 6.76 10.22 8.27
C LEU A 336 6.04 10.68 9.55
N PRO A 337 5.61 11.97 9.63
CA PRO A 337 4.63 12.43 10.61
C PRO A 337 3.23 11.93 10.23
N ASN A 338 3.09 10.62 9.96
CA ASN A 338 1.86 10.00 9.49
C ASN A 338 0.87 9.82 10.64
N ILE A 339 -0.38 10.20 10.37
CA ILE A 339 -1.50 10.03 11.30
C ILE A 339 -2.46 8.93 10.83
N CYS A 340 -2.47 8.61 9.54
CA CYS A 340 -3.38 7.62 9.00
C CYS A 340 -2.76 6.83 7.84
N TYR A 341 -2.87 5.52 7.90
CA TYR A 341 -2.57 4.64 6.77
C TYR A 341 -3.85 4.22 6.06
N VAL A 342 -3.93 4.52 4.76
CA VAL A 342 -5.05 4.14 3.89
C VAL A 342 -4.69 2.86 3.14
N GLY A 343 -5.35 1.76 3.46
CA GLY A 343 -5.02 0.42 2.95
C GLY A 343 -6.24 -0.37 2.48
N GLY A 344 -5.99 -1.45 1.73
CA GLY A 344 -7.00 -2.48 1.44
C GLY A 344 -7.22 -3.44 2.61
N GLY A 345 -8.23 -4.31 2.51
CA GLY A 345 -8.59 -5.22 3.60
C GLY A 345 -7.45 -6.16 4.03
N GLY A 346 -6.67 -6.70 3.09
CA GLY A 346 -5.49 -7.50 3.45
C GLY A 346 -4.41 -6.69 4.18
N GLU A 347 -4.25 -5.41 3.84
CA GLU A 347 -3.29 -4.54 4.51
C GLU A 347 -3.74 -4.22 5.93
N ILE A 348 -4.99 -3.76 6.09
CA ILE A 348 -5.53 -3.45 7.40
C ILE A 348 -5.48 -4.69 8.31
N ALA A 349 -5.79 -5.87 7.79
CA ALA A 349 -5.71 -7.12 8.55
C ALA A 349 -4.31 -7.38 9.11
N TYR A 350 -3.24 -7.28 8.30
CA TYR A 350 -1.89 -7.48 8.84
C TYR A 350 -1.43 -6.33 9.72
N TRP A 351 -1.86 -5.09 9.50
CA TRP A 351 -1.51 -3.97 10.38
C TRP A 351 -2.00 -4.21 11.82
N LEU A 352 -3.18 -4.83 11.98
CA LEU A 352 -3.73 -5.19 13.30
C LEU A 352 -2.84 -6.18 14.06
N GLU A 353 -2.02 -6.98 13.36
CA GLU A 353 -1.04 -7.88 13.99
C GLU A 353 0.16 -7.14 14.59
N LEU A 354 0.32 -5.84 14.32
CA LEU A 354 1.53 -5.07 14.63
C LEU A 354 1.39 -4.11 15.81
N LYS A 355 0.19 -3.92 16.39
CA LYS A 355 -0.02 -2.88 17.41
C LYS A 355 0.94 -3.00 18.60
N ASP A 356 1.11 -4.21 19.14
CA ASP A 356 2.02 -4.41 20.29
C ASP A 356 3.49 -4.23 19.89
N TYR A 357 3.85 -4.55 18.64
CA TYR A 357 5.20 -4.27 18.15
C TYR A 357 5.49 -2.78 18.13
N PHE A 358 4.58 -1.96 17.62
CA PHE A 358 4.69 -0.50 17.63
C PHE A 358 4.81 0.08 19.05
N LYS A 359 4.04 -0.48 19.99
CA LYS A 359 4.13 -0.11 21.40
C LYS A 359 5.49 -0.42 22.00
N GLU A 360 6.06 -1.60 21.73
CA GLU A 360 7.36 -2.03 22.26
C GLU A 360 8.51 -1.14 21.79
N VAL A 361 8.46 -0.65 20.54
CA VAL A 361 9.46 0.25 19.96
C VAL A 361 9.13 1.74 20.16
N GLU A 362 8.12 2.05 20.95
CA GLU A 362 7.67 3.41 21.30
C GLU A 362 7.36 4.32 20.09
N ILE A 363 6.84 3.73 19.00
CA ILE A 363 6.39 4.49 17.82
C ILE A 363 4.85 4.50 17.81
N PRO A 364 4.20 5.67 17.69
CA PRO A 364 2.75 5.75 17.61
C PRO A 364 2.19 4.92 16.46
N PHE A 365 1.22 4.06 16.78
CA PHE A 365 0.48 3.30 15.80
C PHE A 365 -0.52 4.22 15.08
N PRO A 366 -0.53 4.29 13.74
CA PRO A 366 -1.39 5.22 13.00
C PRO A 366 -2.84 4.75 12.99
N ILE A 367 -3.75 5.66 12.66
CA ILE A 367 -5.13 5.30 12.32
C ILE A 367 -5.11 4.46 11.06
N LEU A 368 -5.83 3.34 11.06
CA LEU A 368 -6.04 2.53 9.86
C LEU A 368 -7.31 3.01 9.17
N LEU A 369 -7.28 3.21 7.86
CA LEU A 369 -8.47 3.55 7.08
C LEU A 369 -8.60 2.56 5.93
N LEU A 370 -9.74 1.87 5.87
CA LEU A 370 -10.07 1.06 4.71
C LEU A 370 -10.33 1.99 3.52
N ARG A 371 -9.54 1.86 2.46
CA ARG A 371 -9.74 2.61 1.22
C ARG A 371 -11.13 2.37 0.64
N ASN A 372 -11.58 3.30 -0.20
CA ASN A 372 -12.80 3.07 -0.98
C ASN A 372 -12.63 1.88 -1.92
N SER A 373 -13.71 1.09 -2.06
CA SER A 373 -13.82 0.01 -3.05
C SER A 373 -14.85 0.43 -4.09
N VAL A 374 -14.40 0.51 -5.35
CA VAL A 374 -15.18 1.14 -6.42
C VAL A 374 -15.29 0.19 -7.60
N GLN A 375 -16.52 -0.02 -8.06
CA GLN A 375 -16.84 -0.71 -9.31
C GLN A 375 -17.36 0.32 -10.32
N ILE A 376 -16.73 0.38 -11.50
CA ILE A 376 -17.19 1.25 -12.59
C ILE A 376 -18.14 0.45 -13.49
N LEU A 377 -19.32 1.01 -13.74
CA LEU A 377 -20.30 0.45 -14.67
C LEU A 377 -20.49 1.40 -15.85
N THR A 378 -20.29 0.88 -17.05
CA THR A 378 -20.64 1.60 -18.28
C THR A 378 -22.16 1.70 -18.42
N LYS A 379 -22.64 2.69 -19.19
CA LYS A 379 -24.08 2.82 -19.51
C LYS A 379 -24.64 1.52 -20.13
N LYS A 380 -23.89 0.90 -21.03
CA LYS A 380 -24.27 -0.38 -21.66
C LYS A 380 -24.43 -1.51 -20.64
N GLN A 381 -23.53 -1.62 -19.67
CA GLN A 381 -23.66 -2.60 -18.57
C GLN A 381 -24.87 -2.29 -17.70
N GLN A 382 -25.08 -1.02 -17.34
CA GLN A 382 -26.24 -0.60 -16.54
C GLN A 382 -27.58 -0.90 -17.23
N ASP A 383 -27.67 -0.66 -18.54
CA ASP A 383 -28.89 -0.94 -19.31
C ASP A 383 -29.12 -2.45 -19.42
N LYS A 384 -28.05 -3.25 -19.56
CA LYS A 384 -28.13 -4.72 -19.51
C LYS A 384 -28.61 -5.25 -18.16
N LEU A 385 -28.14 -4.67 -17.05
CA LEU A 385 -28.59 -5.04 -15.70
C LEU A 385 -30.09 -4.77 -15.54
N LYS A 386 -30.56 -3.62 -16.03
CA LYS A 386 -32.01 -3.30 -16.02
C LYS A 386 -32.82 -4.27 -16.86
N SER A 387 -32.37 -4.60 -18.07
CA SER A 387 -33.11 -5.54 -18.93
C SER A 387 -33.18 -6.95 -18.36
N LEU A 388 -32.17 -7.34 -17.58
CA LEU A 388 -32.11 -8.65 -16.91
C LEU A 388 -32.73 -8.63 -15.49
N ASN A 389 -33.27 -7.49 -15.05
CA ASN A 389 -33.75 -7.28 -13.68
C ASN A 389 -32.72 -7.73 -12.61
N ILE A 390 -31.45 -7.39 -12.83
CA ILE A 390 -30.34 -7.66 -11.89
C ILE A 390 -30.06 -6.37 -11.11
N SER A 391 -30.16 -6.44 -9.78
CA SER A 391 -29.81 -5.34 -8.89
C SER A 391 -28.29 -5.16 -8.77
N HIS A 392 -27.84 -4.04 -8.22
CA HIS A 392 -26.42 -3.83 -7.98
C HIS A 392 -25.84 -4.72 -6.88
N SER A 393 -26.63 -5.10 -5.87
CA SER A 393 -26.17 -6.03 -4.82
C SER A 393 -25.98 -7.45 -5.35
N GLU A 394 -26.81 -7.86 -6.33
CA GLU A 394 -26.70 -9.15 -6.99
C GLU A 394 -25.42 -9.33 -7.82
N LEU A 395 -24.74 -8.23 -8.21
CA LEU A 395 -23.46 -8.28 -8.89
C LEU A 395 -22.33 -8.92 -8.04
N PHE A 396 -22.51 -8.94 -6.72
CA PHE A 396 -21.51 -9.46 -5.79
C PHE A 396 -21.77 -10.93 -5.42
N LEU A 397 -22.84 -11.54 -5.94
CA LEU A 397 -23.02 -12.98 -5.86
C LEU A 397 -22.02 -13.68 -6.78
N ASP A 398 -21.62 -14.90 -6.39
CA ASP A 398 -20.93 -15.77 -7.34
C ASP A 398 -21.85 -16.10 -8.53
N GLN A 399 -21.23 -16.44 -9.66
CA GLN A 399 -21.93 -16.61 -10.92
C GLN A 399 -23.01 -17.71 -10.84
N ASP A 400 -22.73 -18.80 -10.13
CA ASP A 400 -23.65 -19.94 -9.99
C ASP A 400 -24.86 -19.58 -9.11
N GLN A 401 -24.64 -18.84 -8.01
CA GLN A 401 -25.71 -18.29 -7.17
C GLN A 401 -26.57 -17.29 -7.94
N LEU A 402 -25.95 -16.38 -8.70
CA LEU A 402 -26.68 -15.40 -9.50
C LEU A 402 -27.54 -16.10 -10.57
N LEU A 403 -26.97 -17.07 -11.29
CA LEU A 403 -27.70 -17.87 -12.28
C LEU A 403 -28.85 -18.64 -11.62
N SER A 404 -28.59 -19.34 -10.51
CA SER A 404 -29.61 -20.09 -9.77
C SER A 404 -30.75 -19.18 -9.32
N LYS A 405 -30.43 -18.01 -8.77
CA LYS A 405 -31.41 -17.01 -8.34
C LYS A 405 -32.27 -16.53 -9.51
N LYS A 406 -31.65 -16.18 -10.65
CA LYS A 406 -32.37 -15.70 -11.83
C LYS A 406 -33.19 -16.80 -12.50
N VAL A 407 -32.75 -18.06 -12.48
CA VAL A 407 -33.55 -19.20 -12.96
C VAL A 407 -34.80 -19.37 -12.09
N ILE A 408 -34.67 -19.31 -10.76
CA ILE A 408 -35.81 -19.43 -9.85
C ILE A 408 -36.79 -18.26 -10.02
N GLU A 409 -36.30 -17.02 -10.13
CA GLU A 409 -37.14 -15.82 -10.31
C GLU A 409 -37.91 -15.82 -11.63
N ASN A 410 -37.33 -16.38 -12.69
CA ASN A 410 -37.94 -16.43 -14.02
C ASN A 410 -38.64 -17.77 -14.33
N SER A 411 -38.60 -18.74 -13.41
CA SER A 411 -39.28 -20.03 -13.59
C SER A 411 -40.76 -19.90 -13.24
N GLU A 412 -41.63 -20.27 -14.19
CA GLU A 412 -43.08 -20.40 -13.93
C GLU A 412 -43.39 -21.59 -12.99
N ILE A 413 -42.44 -22.52 -12.85
CA ILE A 413 -42.56 -23.72 -12.03
C ILE A 413 -42.24 -23.37 -10.58
N LYS A 414 -43.29 -23.28 -9.73
CA LYS A 414 -43.16 -23.23 -8.27
C LYS A 414 -42.89 -24.64 -7.74
N ILE A 415 -41.61 -24.97 -7.49
CA ILE A 415 -41.26 -26.23 -6.82
C ILE A 415 -41.30 -26.01 -5.31
N ASP A 416 -42.41 -26.40 -4.69
CA ASP A 416 -42.59 -26.41 -3.24
C ASP A 416 -42.17 -27.76 -2.66
N PHE A 417 -40.99 -27.81 -2.03
CA PHE A 417 -40.49 -29.01 -1.36
C PHE A 417 -41.12 -29.24 0.02
N ALA A 418 -41.89 -28.29 0.57
CA ALA A 418 -42.60 -28.49 1.84
C ALA A 418 -43.66 -29.59 1.75
N LYS A 419 -44.17 -29.87 0.53
CA LYS A 419 -45.11 -30.98 0.27
C LYS A 419 -44.48 -32.37 0.25
N LYS A 420 -43.14 -32.51 0.31
CA LYS A 420 -42.46 -33.82 0.26
C LYS A 420 -42.04 -34.38 1.63
N ILE A 421 -42.31 -33.69 2.74
CA ILE A 421 -42.11 -34.23 4.11
C ILE A 421 -43.42 -34.83 4.64
N ASN A 422 -44.06 -35.65 3.81
CA ASN A 422 -45.12 -36.56 4.23
C ASN A 422 -45.02 -37.73 3.29
N TYR A 423 -44.25 -38.75 3.66
CA TYR A 423 -44.55 -40.18 3.48
C TYR A 423 -43.44 -41.02 4.10
#